data_AF-A0A2E4D2R7-F1
#
_entry.id   AF-A0A2E4D2R7-F1
#
_cell.length_a   1.000
_cell.length_b   1.000
_cell.length_c   1.000
_cell.angle_alpha   90.00
_cell.angle_beta   90.00
_cell.angle_gamma   90.00
#
_symmetry.space_group_name_H-M   'P 1'
#
loop_
_entity.id
_entity.type
_entity.pdbx_description
1 polymer ?
#
loop_
_entity_poly.entity_id
_entity_poly.type
_entity_poly.pdbx_seq_one_letter_code
_entity_poly.pdbx_strand_id
1 'polypeptide(L)'
;MSEWYGDVNVTPFDAWSFVHLASGVVAASMKTTLPTFIMLHTLFELIENTEEVSGLMKQVGFDRRRMDTPANMLGDTVAAGIGWAIGNSQYKR
;
A
#
# COMPACT_ATOMS: atom_id res chain seq x y z
N MET A 1 -21.32 6.00 7.12
CA MET A 1 -19.92 6.44 7.17
C MET A 1 -19.24 5.50 8.14
N SER A 2 -18.31 4.66 7.68
CA SER A 2 -17.58 3.79 8.60
C SER A 2 -16.79 4.67 9.55
N GLU A 3 -17.08 4.58 10.84
CA GLU A 3 -16.25 5.20 11.85
C GLU A 3 -14.87 4.53 11.76
N TRP A 4 -13.83 5.33 11.52
CA TRP A 4 -12.47 4.83 11.51
C TRP A 4 -12.16 4.24 12.89
N TYR A 5 -11.69 2.99 12.92
CA TYR A 5 -11.30 2.35 14.17
C TYR A 5 -9.87 2.79 14.54
N GLY A 6 -9.70 3.51 15.65
CA GLY A 6 -8.38 3.93 16.13
C GLY A 6 -7.89 5.29 15.61
N ASP A 7 -6.58 5.53 15.71
CA ASP A 7 -5.97 6.78 15.25
C ASP A 7 -5.92 6.82 13.71
N VAL A 8 -5.89 8.00 13.11
CA VAL A 8 -5.81 8.16 11.65
C VAL A 8 -4.48 8.75 11.20
N ASN A 9 -3.95 8.21 10.11
CA ASN A 9 -2.80 8.71 9.40
C ASN A 9 -3.22 9.68 8.30
N VAL A 10 -3.02 10.96 8.58
CA VAL A 10 -3.37 12.06 7.68
C VAL A 10 -2.21 12.47 6.77
N THR A 11 -1.02 11.91 6.98
CA THR A 11 0.17 12.28 6.21
C THR A 11 0.12 11.57 4.86
N PRO A 12 0.12 12.28 3.72
CA PRO A 12 0.02 11.62 2.42
C PRO A 12 1.18 10.68 2.12
N PHE A 13 2.39 11.02 2.59
CA PHE A 13 3.58 10.19 2.44
C PHE A 13 4.28 10.03 3.78
N ASP A 14 4.62 8.81 4.16
CA ASP A 14 5.29 8.51 5.41
C ASP A 14 6.30 7.36 5.27
N ALA A 15 6.72 6.78 6.40
CA ALA A 15 7.65 5.66 6.40
C ALA A 15 7.07 4.40 5.71
N TRP A 16 5.75 4.19 5.74
CA TRP A 16 5.09 3.08 5.09
C TRP A 16 5.03 3.25 3.57
N SER A 17 5.01 4.47 3.06
CA SER A 17 5.13 4.74 1.62
C SER A 17 6.41 4.15 1.00
N PHE A 18 7.51 4.01 1.76
CA PHE A 18 8.70 3.30 1.29
C PHE A 18 8.50 1.78 1.17
N VAL A 19 7.65 1.19 2.00
CA VAL A 19 7.27 -0.23 1.89
C VAL A 19 6.43 -0.45 0.65
N HIS A 20 5.49 0.45 0.36
CA HIS A 20 4.70 0.44 -0.87
C HIS A 20 5.58 0.61 -2.12
N LEU A 21 6.56 1.51 -2.07
CA LEU A 21 7.57 1.63 -3.12
C LEU A 21 8.34 0.31 -3.33
N ALA A 22 8.80 -0.33 -2.26
CA ALA A 22 9.51 -1.61 -2.35
C ALA A 22 8.62 -2.72 -2.94
N SER A 23 7.34 -2.78 -2.55
CA SER A 23 6.38 -3.76 -3.10
C SER A 23 6.17 -3.56 -4.60
N GLY A 24 6.16 -2.30 -5.08
CA GLY A 24 6.14 -1.98 -6.50
C GLY A 24 7.35 -2.54 -7.26
N VAL A 25 8.56 -2.38 -6.72
CA VAL A 25 9.78 -2.95 -7.33
C VAL A 25 9.66 -4.47 -7.45
N VAL A 26 9.22 -5.15 -6.39
CA VAL A 26 9.01 -6.60 -6.36
C VAL A 26 7.96 -7.02 -7.40
N ALA A 27 6.83 -6.32 -7.45
CA ALA A 27 5.74 -6.63 -8.38
C ALA A 27 6.19 -6.51 -9.85
N ALA A 28 7.02 -5.53 -10.18
CA ALA A 28 7.62 -5.40 -11.51
C ALA A 28 8.57 -6.57 -11.81
N SER A 29 9.38 -7.00 -10.85
CA SER A 29 10.25 -8.18 -11.00
C SER A 29 9.48 -9.49 -11.19
N MET A 30 8.24 -9.55 -10.70
CA MET A 30 7.29 -10.63 -10.96
C MET A 30 6.57 -10.51 -12.32
N LYS A 31 6.93 -9.54 -13.15
CA LYS A 31 6.37 -9.28 -14.49
C LYS A 31 4.87 -8.97 -14.47
N THR A 32 4.35 -8.40 -13.39
CA THR A 32 2.98 -7.89 -13.35
C THR A 32 2.85 -6.64 -14.24
N THR A 33 1.68 -6.42 -14.84
CA THR A 33 1.41 -5.14 -15.51
C THR A 33 1.08 -4.06 -14.48
N LEU A 34 1.40 -2.80 -14.78
CA LEU A 34 1.11 -1.68 -13.88
C LEU A 34 -0.39 -1.59 -13.52
N PRO A 35 -1.36 -1.69 -14.46
CA PRO A 35 -2.77 -1.65 -14.11
C PRO A 35 -3.20 -2.80 -13.18
N THR A 36 -2.71 -4.02 -13.43
CA THR A 36 -3.01 -5.16 -12.56
C THR A 36 -2.45 -4.95 -11.16
N PHE A 37 -1.20 -4.50 -11.06
CA PHE A 37 -0.55 -4.26 -9.77
C PHE A 37 -1.25 -3.16 -8.96
N ILE A 38 -1.54 -2.01 -9.57
CA ILE A 38 -2.22 -0.90 -8.88
C ILE A 38 -3.61 -1.31 -8.40
N MET A 39 -4.38 -2.03 -9.23
CA MET A 39 -5.69 -2.53 -8.81
C MET A 39 -5.60 -3.47 -7.59
N LEU A 40 -4.67 -4.43 -7.62
CA LEU A 40 -4.47 -5.35 -6.49
C LEU A 40 -3.95 -4.64 -5.24
N HIS A 41 -3.04 -3.69 -5.41
CA HIS A 41 -2.48 -2.87 -4.34
C HIS A 41 -3.58 -2.06 -3.64
N THR A 42 -4.34 -1.28 -4.39
CA THR A 42 -5.41 -0.45 -3.82
C THR A 42 -6.51 -1.29 -3.19
N LEU A 43 -6.84 -2.46 -3.75
CA LEU A 43 -7.77 -3.40 -3.09
C LEU A 43 -7.22 -3.91 -1.75
N PHE A 44 -5.92 -4.22 -1.68
CA PHE A 44 -5.27 -4.63 -0.44
C PHE A 44 -5.29 -3.49 0.59
N GLU A 45 -4.98 -2.25 0.20
CA GLU A 45 -5.07 -1.06 1.07
C GLU A 45 -6.48 -0.83 1.62
N LEU A 46 -7.52 -1.08 0.83
CA LEU A 46 -8.91 -0.96 1.30
C LEU A 46 -9.26 -2.06 2.31
N ILE A 47 -8.79 -3.29 2.07
CA ILE A 47 -9.04 -4.45 2.92
C ILE A 47 -8.27 -4.34 4.24
N GLU A 48 -7.01 -3.92 4.22
CA GLU A 48 -6.19 -3.75 5.43
C GLU A 48 -6.74 -2.64 6.35
N ASN A 49 -7.41 -1.64 5.78
CA ASN A 49 -8.08 -0.57 6.51
C ASN A 49 -9.46 -0.98 7.07
N THR A 50 -9.74 -2.28 7.16
CA THR A 50 -10.88 -2.81 7.93
C THR A 50 -10.44 -3.21 9.34
N GLU A 51 -11.34 -3.09 10.33
CA GLU A 51 -11.05 -3.47 11.72
C GLU A 51 -10.63 -4.94 11.85
N GLU A 52 -11.32 -5.83 11.13
CA GLU A 52 -11.03 -7.27 11.12
C GLU A 52 -9.60 -7.57 10.67
N VAL A 53 -9.18 -7.00 9.54
CA VAL A 53 -7.86 -7.28 8.98
C VAL A 53 -6.76 -6.59 9.77
N SER A 54 -6.98 -5.35 10.25
CA SER A 54 -6.05 -4.71 11.17
C SER A 54 -5.84 -5.54 12.45
N GLY A 55 -6.93 -6.10 12.99
CA GLY A 55 -6.88 -7.03 14.11
C GLY A 55 -6.06 -8.29 13.83
N LEU A 56 -6.21 -8.90 12.64
CA LEU A 56 -5.40 -10.04 12.20
C LEU A 56 -3.93 -9.67 12.02
N MET A 57 -3.64 -8.53 11.39
CA MET A 57 -2.27 -8.03 11.19
C MET A 57 -1.55 -7.80 12.52
N LYS A 58 -2.28 -7.31 13.53
CA LYS A 58 -1.74 -7.17 14.89
C LYS A 58 -1.31 -8.51 15.51
N GLN A 59 -2.03 -9.61 15.23
CA GLN A 59 -1.68 -10.93 15.75
C GLN A 59 -0.37 -11.47 15.17
N VAL A 60 0.01 -11.03 13.97
CA VAL A 60 1.27 -11.39 13.30
C VAL A 60 2.38 -10.34 13.47
N GLY A 61 2.19 -9.38 14.39
CA GLY A 61 3.19 -8.39 14.78
C GLY A 61 3.14 -7.05 14.04
N PHE A 62 2.17 -6.85 13.14
CA PHE A 62 1.93 -5.57 12.47
C PHE A 62 0.86 -4.79 13.24
N ASP A 63 1.26 -4.01 14.25
CA ASP A 63 0.33 -3.23 15.08
C ASP A 63 -0.21 -2.01 14.31
N ARG A 64 -1.28 -2.22 13.53
CA ARG A 64 -1.96 -1.18 12.73
C ARG A 64 -3.11 -0.50 13.47
N ARG A 65 -2.82 0.07 14.64
CA ARG A 65 -3.78 0.95 15.36
C ARG A 65 -4.05 2.27 14.66
N ARG A 66 -3.22 2.60 13.66
CA ARG A 66 -3.32 3.82 12.87
C ARG A 66 -3.80 3.45 11.47
N MET A 67 -5.01 3.90 11.13
CA MET A 67 -5.68 3.65 9.85
C MET A 67 -5.31 4.73 8.86
N ASP A 68 -5.21 4.36 7.59
CA ASP A 68 -4.79 5.27 6.54
C ASP A 68 -5.98 6.06 5.98
N THR A 69 -5.82 7.38 5.93
CA THR A 69 -6.83 8.23 5.28
C THR A 69 -6.79 8.04 3.76
N PRO A 70 -7.85 8.44 3.02
CA PRO A 70 -7.82 8.43 1.55
C PRO A 70 -6.63 9.18 0.95
N ALA A 71 -6.12 10.23 1.64
CA ALA A 71 -4.94 10.96 1.21
C ALA A 71 -3.64 10.16 1.39
N ASN A 72 -3.52 9.41 2.48
CA ASN A 72 -2.38 8.52 2.71
C ASN A 72 -2.39 7.34 1.72
N MET A 73 -3.53 6.66 1.56
CA MET A 73 -3.69 5.59 0.57
C MET A 73 -3.33 6.03 -0.86
N LEU A 74 -3.70 7.27 -1.23
CA LEU A 74 -3.32 7.81 -2.53
C LEU A 74 -1.80 7.97 -2.66
N GLY A 75 -1.12 8.47 -1.62
CA GLY A 75 0.33 8.62 -1.62
C GLY A 75 1.06 7.26 -1.63
N ASP A 76 0.54 6.28 -0.91
CA ASP A 76 1.05 4.90 -0.90
C ASP A 76 0.88 4.23 -2.26
N THR A 77 -0.29 4.37 -2.90
CA THR A 77 -0.51 3.93 -4.28
C THR A 77 0.44 4.64 -5.27
N VAL A 78 0.69 5.94 -5.11
CA VAL A 78 1.69 6.68 -5.94
C VAL A 78 3.09 6.12 -5.71
N ALA A 79 3.49 5.90 -4.47
CA ALA A 79 4.80 5.34 -4.12
C ALA A 79 4.99 3.94 -4.71
N ALA A 80 3.97 3.08 -4.63
CA ALA A 80 3.94 1.77 -5.26
C ALA A 80 4.08 1.84 -6.78
N GLY A 81 3.37 2.76 -7.43
CA GLY A 81 3.49 2.99 -8.87
C GLY A 81 4.89 3.44 -9.29
N ILE A 82 5.52 4.33 -8.52
CA ILE A 82 6.91 4.75 -8.72
C ILE A 82 7.85 3.55 -8.58
N GLY A 83 7.68 2.73 -7.53
CA GLY A 83 8.43 1.50 -7.31
C GLY A 83 8.32 0.53 -8.50
N TRP A 84 7.11 0.30 -9.00
CA TRP A 84 6.89 -0.53 -10.18
C TRP A 84 7.60 0.04 -11.41
N ALA A 85 7.53 1.35 -11.64
CA ALA A 85 8.20 1.98 -12.78
C ALA A 85 9.73 1.83 -12.72
N ILE A 86 10.32 2.01 -11.53
CA ILE A 86 11.76 1.76 -11.28
C ILE A 86 12.07 0.28 -11.57
N GLY A 87 11.33 -0.63 -10.96
CA GLY A 87 11.52 -2.07 -11.11
C GLY A 87 11.31 -2.58 -12.54
N ASN A 88 10.47 -1.93 -13.34
CA ASN A 88 10.23 -2.33 -14.74
C ASN A 88 11.27 -1.75 -15.72
N SER A 89 12.00 -0.69 -15.35
CA SER A 89 13.00 -0.04 -16.21
C SER A 89 14.11 -0.99 -16.69
N GLN A 90 14.42 -2.03 -15.90
CA GLN A 90 15.39 -3.08 -16.22
C GLN A 90 14.94 -4.05 -17.34
N TYR A 91 13.64 -4.11 -17.67
CA TYR A 91 13.10 -5.01 -18.70
C TYR A 91 12.81 -4.32 -20.03
N LYS A 92 12.90 -2.99 -20.08
CA LYS A 92 12.80 -2.22 -21.33
C LYS A 92 14.16 -2.21 -22.03
N ARG A 93 14.49 -3.31 -22.70
CA ARG A 93 15.62 -3.40 -23.66
C ARG A 93 15.08 -3.67 -25.04
#